data_AF-B6XFH3-F1
#
_entry.id   AF-B6XFH3-F1
#
_cell.length_a   1.000
_cell.length_b   1.000
_cell.length_c   1.000
_cell.angle_alpha   90.00
_cell.angle_beta   90.00
_cell.angle_gamma   90.00
#
_symmetry.space_group_name_H-M   'P 1'
#
loop_
_entity.id
_entity.type
_entity.pdbx_description
1 polymer ?
#
loop_
_entity_poly.entity_id
_entity_poly.type
_entity_poly.pdbx_seq_one_letter_code
_entity_poly.pdbx_strand_id
1 'polypeptide(L)'
;MGVQYFQVKLIQCDYKHVSPMGMVRLITSDKVFFFNVEDFENSQIFLERLQKDDTLIISAEQLNDGSYWLNWVYHPEYGRLEPDRNLKFDKGLVKQYLLSLGLTALFIPAYFCLFTDEDSVWLIVIASLLAMAAFTGAVLLYMCISQTFTIFSRKRKTILRALDLVIDGKFQVLSGENLIQIEGIKNPKSKPLKINPTLDKLPHEPSLSVTKGSVNLKNINIIEYYYRGNTTIRHEVELQVNKSHLNLKLDGAKPFFNNHSFFLAQGDEVEVYHSKLAENQPDNVVFGVFNYQDNLAYTLSARNMAQERGLYLGLWWITGIILALLLAVFGAISIMEIQDRGGHWDSWDWLYLLDNDLIFIGFASSITLGICFLIALGMAAYYQFSKRGRAYYQTQAILSTLRRQQGKDGYVMEVR
;
A
#
# COMPACT_ATOMS: atom_id res chain seq x y z
N MET A 1 12.43 -0.56 5.85
CA MET A 1 12.88 -1.51 4.81
C MET A 1 14.07 -0.90 4.09
N GLY A 2 14.98 -1.73 3.57
CA GLY A 2 16.29 -1.29 3.12
C GLY A 2 16.42 -1.20 1.60
N VAL A 3 17.09 -0.16 1.12
CA VAL A 3 17.49 0.03 -0.28
C VAL A 3 18.64 -0.90 -0.62
N GLN A 4 18.54 -1.63 -1.72
CA GLN A 4 19.59 -2.51 -2.23
C GLN A 4 20.08 -1.99 -3.59
N TYR A 5 21.31 -2.32 -3.92
CA TYR A 5 21.97 -1.87 -5.14
C TYR A 5 22.43 -3.07 -5.95
N PHE A 6 22.17 -3.03 -7.24
CA PHE A 6 22.38 -4.16 -8.15
C PHE A 6 23.14 -3.73 -9.39
N GLN A 7 23.92 -4.66 -9.93
CA GLN A 7 24.37 -4.63 -11.32
C GLN A 7 23.73 -5.82 -12.02
N VAL A 8 22.88 -5.54 -13.01
CA VAL A 8 22.03 -6.54 -13.66
C VAL A 8 22.07 -6.39 -15.17
N LYS A 9 21.84 -7.50 -15.87
CA LYS A 9 21.62 -7.49 -17.31
C LYS A 9 20.13 -7.46 -17.63
N LEU A 10 19.74 -6.54 -18.49
CA LEU A 10 18.36 -6.37 -18.92
C LEU A 10 17.97 -7.47 -19.91
N ILE A 11 16.90 -8.20 -19.63
CA ILE A 11 16.35 -9.22 -20.55
C ILE A 11 15.19 -8.62 -21.34
N GLN A 12 14.31 -7.88 -20.66
CA GLN A 12 13.12 -7.31 -21.25
C GLN A 12 12.73 -6.02 -20.51
N CYS A 13 12.22 -5.05 -21.26
CA CYS A 13 11.75 -3.77 -20.74
C CYS A 13 10.34 -3.49 -21.29
N ASP A 14 9.35 -3.60 -20.42
CA ASP A 14 7.94 -3.41 -20.75
C ASP A 14 7.47 -2.04 -20.27
N TYR A 15 7.23 -1.15 -21.22
CA TYR A 15 6.70 0.19 -20.96
C TYR A 15 5.70 0.67 -22.03
N LYS A 16 5.65 -0.02 -23.18
CA LYS A 16 4.72 0.23 -24.28
C LYS A 16 3.63 -0.83 -24.24
N HIS A 17 2.37 -0.42 -24.40
CA HIS A 17 1.21 -1.33 -24.34
C HIS A 17 1.18 -2.14 -23.03
N VAL A 18 1.07 -1.42 -21.92
CA VAL A 18 1.06 -1.95 -20.56
C VAL A 18 -0.15 -1.40 -19.80
N SER A 19 -0.61 -2.14 -18.80
CA SER A 19 -1.63 -1.70 -17.86
C SER A 19 -1.10 -1.79 -16.43
N PRO A 20 -1.18 -0.72 -15.62
CA PRO A 20 -1.66 0.62 -15.98
C PRO A 20 -0.70 1.34 -16.93
N MET A 21 -1.24 2.30 -17.69
CA MET A 21 -0.42 3.18 -18.52
C MET A 21 0.56 3.98 -17.64
N GLY A 22 1.80 4.14 -18.11
CA GLY A 22 2.83 4.89 -17.40
C GLY A 22 3.61 4.09 -16.35
N MET A 23 3.27 2.82 -16.11
CA MET A 23 4.09 1.92 -15.30
C MET A 23 5.09 1.14 -16.17
N VAL A 24 6.26 0.86 -15.63
CA VAL A 24 7.35 0.16 -16.34
C VAL A 24 7.75 -1.09 -15.56
N ARG A 25 8.00 -2.18 -16.29
CA ARG A 25 8.61 -3.41 -15.76
C ARG A 25 9.95 -3.68 -16.45
N LEU A 26 11.01 -3.80 -15.66
CA LEU A 26 12.32 -4.28 -16.12
C LEU A 26 12.53 -5.70 -15.63
N ILE A 27 12.71 -6.63 -16.56
CA ILE A 27 12.99 -8.04 -16.27
C ILE A 27 14.46 -8.30 -16.49
N THR A 28 15.09 -8.91 -15.49
CA THR A 28 16.48 -9.35 -15.51
C THR A 28 16.53 -10.86 -15.27
N SER A 29 17.71 -11.47 -15.27
CA SER A 29 17.88 -12.94 -15.10
C SER A 29 17.21 -13.50 -13.85
N ASP A 30 17.20 -12.74 -12.76
CA ASP A 30 16.78 -13.23 -11.45
C ASP A 30 15.82 -12.28 -10.72
N LYS A 31 15.65 -11.04 -11.21
CA LYS A 31 14.88 -9.99 -10.54
C LYS A 31 13.97 -9.25 -11.52
N VAL A 32 12.88 -8.72 -10.96
CA VAL A 32 11.90 -7.88 -11.67
C VAL A 32 11.81 -6.55 -10.93
N PHE A 33 11.92 -5.46 -11.67
CA PHE A 33 11.86 -4.10 -11.15
C PHE A 33 10.68 -3.33 -11.73
N PHE A 34 10.00 -2.55 -10.89
CA PHE A 34 8.86 -1.73 -11.26
C PHE A 34 9.05 -0.27 -10.89
N PHE A 35 8.48 0.62 -11.69
CA PHE A 35 8.36 2.04 -11.39
C PHE A 35 7.33 2.75 -12.27
N ASN A 36 6.99 4.00 -11.94
CA ASN A 36 6.19 4.84 -12.82
C ASN A 36 7.09 5.83 -13.58
N VAL A 37 6.78 6.04 -14.85
CA VAL A 37 7.44 7.01 -15.74
C VAL A 37 7.39 8.42 -15.14
N GLU A 38 6.29 8.78 -14.47
CA GLU A 38 6.06 10.09 -13.84
C GLU A 38 6.95 10.37 -12.63
N ASP A 39 7.53 9.33 -12.01
CA ASP A 39 8.38 9.49 -10.83
C ASP A 39 9.80 10.00 -11.19
N PHE A 40 10.15 10.03 -12.49
CA PHE A 40 11.49 10.31 -12.98
C PHE A 40 11.50 11.36 -14.10
N GLU A 41 12.49 12.25 -14.09
CA GLU A 41 12.73 13.17 -15.19
C GLU A 41 13.34 12.45 -16.40
N ASN A 42 12.90 12.81 -17.62
CA ASN A 42 13.42 12.28 -18.89
C ASN A 42 13.31 10.75 -19.06
N SER A 43 12.37 10.12 -18.35
CA SER A 43 12.14 8.67 -18.36
C SER A 43 11.91 8.10 -19.76
N GLN A 44 11.12 8.77 -20.59
CA GLN A 44 10.81 8.33 -21.95
C GLN A 44 12.07 8.18 -22.82
N ILE A 45 12.96 9.17 -22.82
CA ILE A 45 14.18 9.18 -23.66
C ILE A 45 15.12 8.05 -23.22
N PHE A 46 15.24 7.83 -21.92
CA PHE A 46 16.07 6.76 -21.38
C PHE A 46 15.51 5.38 -21.78
N LEU A 47 14.20 5.18 -21.65
CA LEU A 47 13.52 3.91 -21.98
C LEU A 47 13.59 3.56 -23.47
N GLU A 48 13.59 4.56 -24.35
CA GLU A 48 13.72 4.36 -25.80
C GLU A 48 15.13 3.93 -26.24
N ARG A 49 16.14 4.25 -25.43
CA ARG A 49 17.54 3.90 -25.71
C ARG A 49 17.95 2.53 -25.17
N LEU A 50 17.23 2.03 -24.17
CA LEU A 50 17.52 0.73 -23.57
C LEU A 50 17.36 -0.41 -24.57
N GLN A 51 18.35 -1.30 -24.58
CA GLN A 51 18.41 -2.49 -25.39
C GLN A 51 18.53 -3.74 -24.52
N LYS A 52 18.15 -4.87 -25.12
CA LYS A 52 18.36 -6.17 -24.49
C LYS A 52 19.86 -6.40 -24.26
N ASP A 53 20.19 -7.04 -23.15
CA ASP A 53 21.53 -7.35 -22.65
C ASP A 53 22.35 -6.16 -22.14
N ASP A 54 21.75 -4.96 -22.08
CA ASP A 54 22.34 -3.80 -21.42
C ASP A 54 22.65 -4.10 -19.94
N THR A 55 23.79 -3.60 -19.48
CA THR A 55 24.22 -3.73 -18.08
C THR A 55 23.81 -2.47 -17.31
N LEU A 56 22.85 -2.63 -16.40
CA LEU A 56 22.28 -1.54 -15.62
C LEU A 56 22.75 -1.60 -14.18
N ILE A 57 23.03 -0.42 -13.61
CA ILE A 57 23.23 -0.27 -12.17
C ILE A 57 21.96 0.31 -11.58
N ILE A 58 21.33 -0.42 -10.66
CA ILE A 58 19.99 -0.12 -10.15
C ILE A 58 20.02 0.00 -8.63
N SER A 59 19.37 1.04 -8.11
CA SER A 59 18.95 1.11 -6.72
C SER A 59 17.47 0.80 -6.62
N ALA A 60 17.10 -0.13 -5.75
CA ALA A 60 15.71 -0.51 -5.59
C ALA A 60 15.38 -1.02 -4.19
N GLU A 61 14.10 -1.05 -3.87
CA GLU A 61 13.57 -1.57 -2.62
C GLU A 61 12.75 -2.81 -2.84
N GLN A 62 13.00 -3.84 -2.04
CA GLN A 62 12.27 -5.09 -2.13
C GLN A 62 10.81 -4.89 -1.69
N LEU A 63 9.89 -5.27 -2.56
CA LEU A 63 8.45 -5.34 -2.32
C LEU A 63 8.08 -6.67 -1.63
N ASN A 64 6.84 -6.79 -1.14
CA ASN A 64 6.44 -7.96 -0.35
C ASN A 64 6.33 -9.25 -1.15
N ASP A 65 6.12 -9.13 -2.45
CA ASP A 65 6.06 -10.20 -3.45
C ASP A 65 7.45 -10.60 -3.97
N GLY A 66 8.52 -10.04 -3.41
CA GLY A 66 9.90 -10.30 -3.81
C GLY A 66 10.36 -9.58 -5.07
N SER A 67 9.48 -8.83 -5.75
CA SER A 67 9.88 -7.88 -6.79
C SER A 67 10.50 -6.63 -6.17
N TYR A 68 10.94 -5.68 -6.99
CA TYR A 68 11.66 -4.50 -6.53
C TYR A 68 11.03 -3.21 -7.07
N TRP A 69 10.86 -2.22 -6.20
CA TRP A 69 10.51 -0.86 -6.61
C TRP A 69 11.75 -0.03 -6.87
N LEU A 70 11.84 0.54 -8.07
CA LEU A 70 13.01 1.26 -8.53
C LEU A 70 13.12 2.63 -7.86
N ASN A 71 14.32 2.96 -7.40
CA ASN A 71 14.65 4.27 -6.84
C ASN A 71 15.49 5.11 -7.80
N TRP A 72 16.43 4.48 -8.54
CA TRP A 72 17.14 5.08 -9.66
C TRP A 72 17.80 3.99 -10.52
N VAL A 73 18.08 4.32 -11.79
CA VAL A 73 18.89 3.49 -12.71
C VAL A 73 20.00 4.34 -13.29
N TYR A 74 21.17 3.74 -13.47
CA TYR A 74 22.29 4.32 -14.19
C TYR A 74 22.77 3.37 -15.30
N HIS A 75 23.00 3.93 -16.47
CA HIS A 75 23.69 3.30 -17.60
C HIS A 75 24.83 4.23 -18.06
N PRO A 76 26.06 3.73 -18.25
CA PRO A 76 27.21 4.58 -18.62
C PRO A 76 26.99 5.43 -19.88
N GLU A 77 26.30 4.89 -20.89
CA GLU A 77 26.10 5.55 -22.18
C GLU A 77 24.75 6.29 -22.29
N TYR A 78 23.71 5.80 -21.60
CA TYR A 78 22.34 6.30 -21.78
C TYR A 78 21.91 7.27 -20.69
N GLY A 79 22.75 7.44 -19.65
CA GLY A 79 22.53 8.39 -18.57
C GLY A 79 21.88 7.75 -17.36
N ARG A 80 20.94 8.47 -16.74
CA ARG A 80 20.34 8.05 -15.46
C ARG A 80 18.85 8.38 -15.39
N LEU A 81 18.13 7.52 -14.68
CA LEU A 81 16.81 7.80 -14.12
C LEU A 81 16.99 8.12 -12.64
N GLU A 82 16.68 9.34 -12.25
CA GLU A 82 16.75 9.77 -10.85
C GLU A 82 15.51 10.53 -10.41
N PRO A 83 15.12 10.43 -9.12
CA PRO A 83 13.99 11.17 -8.61
C PRO A 83 14.35 12.66 -8.57
N ASP A 84 13.34 13.53 -8.75
CA ASP A 84 13.51 14.99 -8.78
C ASP A 84 14.40 15.45 -7.62
N ARG A 85 15.53 16.08 -7.94
CA ARG A 85 16.51 16.60 -6.96
C ARG A 85 16.04 17.92 -6.32
N ASN A 86 15.14 18.65 -6.96
CA ASN A 86 14.73 20.01 -6.62
C ASN A 86 13.61 20.13 -5.58
N LEU A 87 13.14 19.02 -5.01
CA LEU A 87 12.26 19.01 -3.83
C LEU A 87 12.91 19.77 -2.67
N LYS A 88 12.48 21.02 -2.48
CA LYS A 88 12.95 21.96 -1.47
C LYS A 88 11.77 22.49 -0.66
N PHE A 89 12.07 22.93 0.54
CA PHE A 89 11.14 23.68 1.36
C PHE A 89 10.95 25.06 0.72
N ASP A 90 9.81 25.27 0.06
CA ASP A 90 9.53 26.48 -0.71
C ASP A 90 8.64 27.46 0.06
N LYS A 91 8.47 28.68 -0.49
CA LYS A 91 7.60 29.70 0.12
C LYS A 91 6.12 29.28 0.08
N GLY A 92 5.72 28.41 -0.84
CA GLY A 92 4.38 27.84 -0.90
C GLY A 92 4.06 26.98 0.32
N LEU A 93 4.96 26.05 0.67
CA LEU A 93 4.80 25.17 1.82
C LEU A 93 4.75 25.93 3.16
N VAL A 94 5.53 27.01 3.31
CA VAL A 94 5.45 27.90 4.49
C VAL A 94 4.05 28.50 4.64
N LYS A 95 3.46 29.00 3.55
CA LYS A 95 2.10 29.56 3.58
C LYS A 95 1.07 28.50 3.96
N GLN A 96 1.23 27.27 3.47
CA GLN A 96 0.35 26.16 3.82
C GLN A 96 0.49 25.76 5.31
N TYR A 97 1.69 25.80 5.87
CA TYR A 97 1.92 25.61 7.30
C TYR A 97 1.21 26.68 8.14
N LEU A 98 1.37 27.96 7.77
CA LEU A 98 0.72 29.05 8.51
C LEU A 98 -0.81 28.94 8.44
N LEU A 99 -1.36 28.63 7.25
CA LEU A 99 -2.79 28.44 7.07
C LEU A 99 -3.32 27.25 7.88
N SER A 100 -2.63 26.11 7.82
CA SER A 100 -3.03 24.90 8.53
C SER A 100 -2.99 25.09 10.05
N LEU A 101 -1.93 25.69 10.59
CA LEU A 101 -1.83 26.04 12.01
C LEU A 101 -2.93 27.02 12.45
N GLY A 102 -3.17 28.07 11.64
CA GLY A 102 -4.23 29.04 11.91
C GLY A 102 -5.62 28.40 11.95
N LEU A 103 -5.90 27.49 11.03
CA LEU A 103 -7.16 26.74 11.01
C LEU A 103 -7.26 25.76 12.18
N THR A 104 -6.22 24.97 12.47
CA THR A 104 -6.22 24.03 13.60
C THR A 104 -6.42 24.75 14.94
N ALA A 105 -5.89 25.95 15.10
CA ALA A 105 -6.09 26.76 16.31
C ALA A 105 -7.56 27.13 16.57
N LEU A 106 -8.45 27.05 15.56
CA LEU A 106 -9.89 27.26 15.74
C LEU A 106 -10.55 26.18 16.61
N PHE A 107 -9.86 25.10 16.95
CA PHE A 107 -10.33 24.13 17.94
C PHE A 107 -10.52 24.77 19.32
N ILE A 108 -9.70 25.77 19.67
CA ILE A 108 -9.77 26.48 20.95
C ILE A 108 -11.09 27.26 21.08
N PRO A 109 -11.46 28.19 20.17
CA PRO A 109 -12.76 28.85 20.26
C PRO A 109 -13.93 27.89 20.02
N ALA A 110 -13.78 26.82 19.23
CA ALA A 110 -14.82 25.80 19.10
C ALA A 110 -15.13 25.12 20.45
N TYR A 111 -14.08 24.77 21.21
CA TYR A 111 -14.22 24.23 22.56
C TYR A 111 -14.94 25.23 23.46
N PHE A 112 -14.48 26.49 23.53
CA PHE A 112 -15.16 27.49 24.37
C PHE A 112 -16.64 27.64 24.01
N CYS A 113 -17.00 27.71 22.72
CA CYS A 113 -18.40 27.81 22.30
C CYS A 113 -19.27 26.61 22.74
N LEU A 114 -18.71 25.40 22.87
CA LEU A 114 -19.45 24.22 23.35
C LEU A 114 -19.62 24.17 24.86
N PHE A 115 -18.67 24.74 25.62
CA PHE A 115 -18.62 24.58 27.08
C PHE A 115 -19.04 25.82 27.87
N THR A 116 -19.29 26.97 27.22
CA THR A 116 -19.78 28.17 27.92
C THR A 116 -21.28 28.20 28.16
N ASP A 117 -22.11 27.68 27.25
CA ASP A 117 -23.57 27.77 27.37
C ASP A 117 -24.25 26.69 26.50
N GLU A 118 -24.64 25.57 27.15
CA GLU A 118 -25.11 24.34 26.49
C GLU A 118 -26.47 24.52 25.77
N ASP A 119 -27.24 25.54 26.14
CA ASP A 119 -28.61 25.76 25.62
C ASP A 119 -28.65 26.70 24.39
N SER A 120 -27.53 27.33 24.04
CA SER A 120 -27.48 28.30 22.94
C SER A 120 -27.26 27.63 21.59
N VAL A 121 -28.35 27.45 20.83
CA VAL A 121 -28.33 26.88 19.46
C VAL A 121 -27.33 27.62 18.55
N TRP A 122 -27.19 28.93 18.69
CA TRP A 122 -26.24 29.72 17.89
C TRP A 122 -24.77 29.41 18.23
N LEU A 123 -24.45 29.21 19.52
CA LEU A 123 -23.10 28.83 19.92
C LEU A 123 -22.76 27.41 19.45
N ILE A 124 -23.72 26.49 19.46
CA ILE A 124 -23.54 25.14 18.90
C ILE A 124 -23.26 25.19 17.38
N VAL A 125 -23.99 26.03 16.64
CA VAL A 125 -23.77 26.21 15.19
C VAL A 125 -22.38 26.81 14.92
N ILE A 126 -21.99 27.85 15.66
CA ILE A 126 -20.67 28.48 15.52
C ILE A 126 -19.56 27.49 15.90
N ALA A 127 -19.72 26.74 17.00
CA ALA A 127 -18.79 25.71 17.42
C ALA A 127 -18.60 24.63 16.35
N SER A 128 -19.69 24.18 15.72
CA SER A 128 -19.66 23.18 14.67
C SER A 128 -18.88 23.67 13.43
N LEU A 129 -19.09 24.93 13.03
CA LEU A 129 -18.36 25.55 11.92
C LEU A 129 -16.86 25.69 12.24
N LEU A 130 -16.53 26.13 13.46
CA LEU A 130 -15.15 26.26 13.91
C LEU A 130 -14.46 24.88 14.02
N ALA A 131 -15.15 23.86 14.51
CA ALA A 131 -14.65 22.50 14.58
C ALA A 131 -14.39 21.90 13.19
N MET A 132 -15.27 22.15 12.21
CA MET A 132 -15.08 21.70 10.83
C MET A 132 -13.87 22.39 10.17
N ALA A 133 -13.70 23.69 10.40
CA ALA A 133 -12.53 24.43 9.94
C ALA A 133 -11.24 23.93 10.61
N ALA A 134 -11.28 23.65 11.92
CA ALA A 134 -10.16 23.08 12.67
C ALA A 134 -9.76 21.70 12.19
N PHE A 135 -10.74 20.83 11.88
CA PHE A 135 -10.51 19.52 11.32
C PHE A 135 -9.83 19.61 9.94
N THR A 136 -10.30 20.53 9.09
CA THR A 136 -9.66 20.78 7.79
C THR A 136 -8.22 21.29 7.97
N GLY A 137 -8.00 22.19 8.93
CA GLY A 137 -6.66 22.63 9.33
C GLY A 137 -5.75 21.47 9.74
N ALA A 138 -6.25 20.54 10.57
CA ALA A 138 -5.49 19.38 11.04
C ALA A 138 -5.12 18.43 9.90
N VAL A 139 -6.04 18.18 8.96
CA VAL A 139 -5.77 17.37 7.75
C VAL A 139 -4.70 18.04 6.88
N LEU A 140 -4.80 19.36 6.66
CA LEU A 140 -3.79 20.11 5.91
C LEU A 140 -2.42 20.09 6.61
N LEU A 141 -2.41 20.22 7.94
CA LEU A 141 -1.18 20.18 8.73
C LEU A 141 -0.50 18.82 8.59
N TYR A 142 -1.28 17.72 8.67
CA TYR A 142 -0.77 16.37 8.43
C TYR A 142 -0.13 16.22 7.04
N MET A 143 -0.78 16.75 5.99
CA MET A 143 -0.23 16.73 4.63
C MET A 143 1.09 17.52 4.53
N CYS A 144 1.17 18.72 5.13
CA CYS A 144 2.38 19.54 5.16
C CYS A 144 3.53 18.83 5.90
N ILE A 145 3.23 18.21 7.04
CA ILE A 145 4.18 17.41 7.83
C ILE A 145 4.68 16.22 7.01
N SER A 146 3.78 15.49 6.34
CA SER A 146 4.13 14.37 5.47
C SER A 146 5.09 14.80 4.34
N GLN A 147 4.77 15.90 3.65
CA GLN A 147 5.62 16.47 2.60
C GLN A 147 6.98 16.94 3.14
N THR A 148 7.02 17.49 4.35
CA THR A 148 8.28 17.88 4.99
C THR A 148 9.13 16.66 5.35
N PHE A 149 8.51 15.58 5.84
CA PHE A 149 9.21 14.32 6.08
C PHE A 149 9.78 13.71 4.80
N THR A 150 9.12 13.84 3.65
CA THR A 150 9.68 13.37 2.37
C THR A 150 10.87 14.23 1.92
N ILE A 151 10.80 15.55 2.05
CA ILE A 151 11.90 16.49 1.74
C ILE A 151 13.14 16.19 2.61
N PHE A 152 12.95 16.06 3.93
CA PHE A 152 14.04 15.81 4.87
C PHE A 152 14.41 14.34 5.05
N SER A 153 13.80 13.44 4.28
CA SER A 153 14.02 12.01 4.38
C SER A 153 15.51 11.68 4.23
N ARG A 154 16.12 11.19 5.32
CA ARG A 154 17.50 10.69 5.32
C ARG A 154 17.68 9.63 4.23
N LYS A 155 16.67 8.79 4.04
CA LYS A 155 16.62 7.74 3.03
C LYS A 155 16.79 8.30 1.62
N ARG A 156 16.04 9.35 1.25
CA ARG A 156 16.18 10.01 -0.07
C ARG A 156 17.58 10.58 -0.27
N LYS A 157 18.13 11.26 0.74
CA LYS A 157 19.50 11.78 0.68
C LYS A 157 20.54 10.67 0.48
N THR A 158 20.39 9.54 1.17
CA THR A 158 21.27 8.37 0.99
C THR A 158 21.13 7.76 -0.40
N ILE A 159 19.90 7.63 -0.92
CA ILE A 159 19.62 7.12 -2.27
C ILE A 159 20.31 7.98 -3.34
N LEU A 160 20.18 9.31 -3.26
CA LEU A 160 20.81 10.23 -4.20
C LEU A 160 22.35 10.24 -4.06
N ARG A 161 22.86 10.22 -2.82
CA ARG A 161 24.31 10.11 -2.58
C ARG A 161 24.89 8.81 -3.15
N ALA A 162 24.14 7.70 -3.07
CA ALA A 162 24.54 6.43 -3.64
C ALA A 162 24.68 6.50 -5.17
N LEU A 163 23.73 7.19 -5.82
CA LEU A 163 23.81 7.44 -7.26
C LEU A 163 25.04 8.26 -7.64
N ASP A 164 25.31 9.36 -6.91
CA ASP A 164 26.49 10.20 -7.17
C ASP A 164 27.80 9.40 -7.04
N LEU A 165 27.91 8.51 -6.04
CA LEU A 165 29.08 7.63 -5.86
C LEU A 165 29.22 6.59 -6.97
N VAL A 166 28.10 6.08 -7.50
CA VAL A 166 28.11 5.13 -8.63
C VAL A 166 28.55 5.82 -9.92
N ILE A 167 28.10 7.05 -10.16
CA ILE A 167 28.55 7.87 -11.28
C ILE A 167 30.06 8.16 -11.18
N ASP A 168 30.57 8.39 -9.96
CA ASP A 168 32.00 8.53 -9.69
C ASP A 168 32.81 7.21 -9.84
N GLY A 169 32.14 6.07 -10.10
CA GLY A 169 32.78 4.75 -10.20
C GLY A 169 33.19 4.12 -8.87
N LYS A 170 32.71 4.63 -7.73
CA LYS A 170 33.07 4.17 -6.37
C LYS A 170 32.18 3.03 -5.88
N PHE A 171 32.15 1.94 -6.65
CA PHE A 171 31.42 0.72 -6.29
C PHE A 171 32.21 -0.53 -6.66
N GLN A 172 31.91 -1.63 -5.97
CA GLN A 172 32.49 -2.94 -6.24
C GLN A 172 31.38 -3.97 -6.42
N VAL A 173 31.51 -4.84 -7.42
CA VAL A 173 30.57 -5.94 -7.65
C VAL A 173 30.91 -7.07 -6.68
N LEU A 174 29.92 -7.50 -5.90
CA LEU A 174 30.10 -8.63 -4.99
C LEU A 174 29.98 -9.93 -5.81
N SER A 175 31.01 -10.79 -5.75
CA SER A 175 30.99 -12.07 -6.47
C SER A 175 29.88 -12.99 -5.95
N GLY A 176 28.96 -13.40 -6.83
CA GLY A 176 27.99 -14.47 -6.59
C GLY A 176 26.53 -14.03 -6.44
N GLU A 177 26.28 -12.75 -6.13
CA GLU A 177 24.96 -12.15 -6.15
C GLU A 177 25.08 -10.88 -6.98
N ASN A 178 24.15 -10.58 -7.90
CA ASN A 178 24.12 -9.36 -8.73
C ASN A 178 24.07 -8.02 -7.92
N LEU A 179 24.53 -8.02 -6.67
CA LEU A 179 24.62 -6.93 -5.72
C LEU A 179 25.92 -6.15 -5.91
N ILE A 180 25.83 -4.84 -5.73
CA ILE A 180 27.00 -3.97 -5.65
C ILE A 180 27.15 -3.41 -4.25
N GLN A 181 28.39 -3.31 -3.79
CA GLN A 181 28.76 -2.59 -2.58
C GLN A 181 29.24 -1.19 -2.96
N ILE A 182 28.56 -0.17 -2.45
CA ILE A 182 28.92 1.23 -2.65
C ILE A 182 29.77 1.69 -1.47
N GLU A 183 30.86 2.40 -1.76
CA GLU A 183 31.80 2.86 -0.74
C GLU A 183 31.11 3.76 0.29
N GLY A 184 31.26 3.43 1.59
CA GLY A 184 30.67 4.22 2.68
C GLY A 184 29.15 4.07 2.86
N ILE A 185 28.47 3.21 2.09
CA ILE A 185 27.03 2.92 2.25
C ILE A 185 26.85 1.46 2.69
N LYS A 186 26.15 1.26 3.81
CA LYS A 186 25.82 -0.08 4.30
C LYS A 186 24.67 -0.65 3.48
N ASN A 187 24.88 -1.80 2.84
CA ASN A 187 23.82 -2.57 2.23
C ASN A 187 22.98 -3.25 3.32
N PRO A 188 21.67 -2.97 3.39
CA PRO A 188 20.78 -3.70 4.28
C PRO A 188 20.69 -5.14 3.81
N LYS A 189 20.64 -6.08 4.77
CA LYS A 189 20.45 -7.51 4.48
C LYS A 189 19.13 -7.70 3.72
N SER A 190 19.16 -8.53 2.68
CA SER A 190 17.96 -8.97 1.98
C SER A 190 17.00 -9.66 2.96
N LYS A 191 15.69 -9.47 2.78
CA LYS A 191 14.73 -10.30 3.51
C LYS A 191 14.87 -11.71 2.97
N PRO A 192 15.12 -12.73 3.81
CA PRO A 192 15.10 -14.09 3.33
C PRO A 192 13.69 -14.40 2.82
N LEU A 193 13.61 -14.98 1.62
CA LEU A 193 12.37 -15.53 1.10
C LEU A 193 11.88 -16.58 2.09
N LYS A 194 10.72 -16.35 2.72
CA LYS A 194 10.07 -17.34 3.58
C LYS A 194 9.40 -18.37 2.68
N ILE A 195 10.18 -19.30 2.17
CA ILE A 195 9.66 -20.47 1.45
C ILE A 195 9.15 -21.44 2.51
N ASN A 196 7.83 -21.43 2.75
CA ASN A 196 7.22 -22.48 3.54
C ASN A 196 6.92 -23.67 2.61
N PRO A 197 7.59 -24.83 2.79
CA PRO A 197 7.46 -25.96 1.87
C PRO A 197 6.12 -26.70 1.97
N THR A 198 5.28 -26.42 2.98
CA THR A 198 3.94 -26.99 3.04
C THR A 198 3.10 -26.43 1.90
N LEU A 199 2.82 -27.25 0.88
CA LEU A 199 1.75 -26.96 -0.06
C LEU A 199 0.44 -27.01 0.72
N ASP A 200 -0.28 -25.90 0.75
CA ASP A 200 -1.65 -25.88 1.24
C ASP A 200 -2.45 -26.83 0.34
N LYS A 201 -3.25 -27.72 0.94
CA LYS A 201 -4.09 -28.64 0.15
C LYS A 201 -4.97 -27.80 -0.76
N LEU A 202 -4.83 -28.00 -2.07
CA LEU A 202 -5.73 -27.41 -3.06
C LEU A 202 -7.17 -27.78 -2.69
N PRO A 203 -8.11 -26.82 -2.74
CA PRO A 203 -9.52 -27.10 -2.47
C PRO A 203 -10.01 -28.26 -3.35
N HIS A 204 -10.78 -29.18 -2.78
CA HIS A 204 -11.50 -30.18 -3.56
C HIS A 204 -12.50 -29.46 -4.47
N GLU A 205 -12.28 -29.57 -5.78
CA GLU A 205 -13.05 -28.99 -6.89
C GLU A 205 -13.03 -27.44 -6.97
N PRO A 206 -12.22 -26.86 -7.86
CA PRO A 206 -12.29 -25.43 -8.14
C PRO A 206 -13.60 -25.12 -8.85
N SER A 207 -14.43 -24.25 -8.27
CA SER A 207 -15.61 -23.66 -8.93
C SER A 207 -15.26 -22.62 -10.02
N LEU A 208 -13.98 -22.61 -10.41
CA LEU A 208 -13.32 -21.59 -11.22
C LEU A 208 -12.97 -22.17 -12.58
N SER A 209 -13.29 -21.40 -13.61
CA SER A 209 -12.75 -21.61 -14.95
C SER A 209 -11.35 -21.00 -15.03
N VAL A 210 -10.47 -21.64 -15.81
CA VAL A 210 -9.10 -21.18 -16.02
C VAL A 210 -8.88 -20.96 -17.50
N THR A 211 -8.42 -19.77 -17.86
CA THR A 211 -7.96 -19.45 -19.22
C THR A 211 -6.46 -19.19 -19.18
N LYS A 212 -5.67 -19.95 -19.93
CA LYS A 212 -4.21 -19.81 -20.02
C LYS A 212 -3.79 -19.36 -21.41
N GLY A 213 -2.85 -18.44 -21.53
CA GLY A 213 -2.23 -18.08 -22.80
C GLY A 213 -1.68 -16.65 -22.82
N SER A 214 -1.27 -16.21 -24.01
CA SER A 214 -0.70 -14.88 -24.23
C SER A 214 -1.78 -13.79 -24.15
N VAL A 215 -1.44 -12.70 -23.45
CA VAL A 215 -2.29 -11.51 -23.27
C VAL A 215 -2.29 -10.63 -24.51
N ASN A 216 -3.48 -10.29 -24.97
CA ASN A 216 -3.69 -9.22 -25.93
C ASN A 216 -4.55 -8.11 -25.29
N LEU A 217 -3.93 -7.00 -24.90
CA LEU A 217 -4.58 -5.83 -24.36
C LEU A 217 -5.32 -5.10 -25.48
N LYS A 218 -6.64 -5.03 -25.38
CA LYS A 218 -7.50 -4.42 -26.39
C LYS A 218 -7.79 -2.96 -26.07
N ASN A 219 -8.25 -2.70 -24.85
CA ASN A 219 -8.64 -1.38 -24.43
C ASN A 219 -8.35 -1.18 -22.94
N ILE A 220 -7.91 0.02 -22.57
CA ILE A 220 -7.64 0.42 -21.20
C ILE A 220 -8.44 1.70 -20.97
N ASN A 221 -9.60 1.56 -20.33
CA ASN A 221 -10.48 2.68 -20.02
C ASN A 221 -10.25 3.13 -18.58
N ILE A 222 -10.10 4.44 -18.40
CA ILE A 222 -10.09 5.07 -17.08
C ILE A 222 -11.45 5.72 -16.89
N ILE A 223 -12.24 5.16 -15.98
CA ILE A 223 -13.58 5.64 -15.67
C ILE A 223 -13.51 6.37 -14.32
N GLU A 224 -13.68 7.68 -14.37
CA GLU A 224 -13.92 8.49 -13.19
C GLU A 224 -15.42 8.53 -12.91
N TYR A 225 -15.81 8.15 -11.69
CA TYR A 225 -17.20 8.32 -11.27
C TYR A 225 -17.27 8.92 -9.89
N TYR A 226 -18.22 9.84 -9.75
CA TYR A 226 -18.50 10.53 -8.51
C TYR A 226 -19.51 9.71 -7.70
N TYR A 227 -19.12 9.24 -6.53
CA TYR A 227 -19.99 8.46 -5.67
C TYR A 227 -19.84 8.88 -4.20
N ARG A 228 -20.95 9.27 -3.56
CA ARG A 228 -21.02 9.67 -2.14
C ARG A 228 -19.98 10.73 -1.75
N GLY A 229 -19.78 11.75 -2.59
CA GLY A 229 -18.86 12.86 -2.29
C GLY A 229 -17.39 12.61 -2.64
N ASN A 230 -17.03 11.40 -3.08
CA ASN A 230 -15.66 11.08 -3.51
C ASN A 230 -15.63 10.77 -5.01
N THR A 231 -14.64 11.33 -5.71
CA THR A 231 -14.26 10.89 -7.05
C THR A 231 -13.41 9.64 -6.90
N THR A 232 -13.86 8.54 -7.50
CA THR A 232 -13.11 7.29 -7.55
C THR A 232 -12.79 6.95 -8.98
N ILE A 233 -11.53 6.56 -9.21
CA ILE A 233 -11.00 6.17 -10.50
C ILE A 233 -11.09 4.65 -10.59
N ARG A 234 -11.64 4.12 -11.68
CA ARG A 234 -11.58 2.69 -12.01
C ARG A 234 -10.86 2.51 -13.34
N HIS A 235 -9.93 1.58 -13.35
CA HIS A 235 -9.33 1.08 -14.58
C HIS A 235 -10.10 -0.15 -15.04
N GLU A 236 -10.71 -0.07 -16.22
CA GLU A 236 -11.30 -1.21 -16.90
C GLU A 236 -10.36 -1.64 -18.02
N VAL A 237 -9.80 -2.84 -17.88
CA VAL A 237 -8.82 -3.40 -18.81
C VAL A 237 -9.48 -4.55 -19.56
N GLU A 238 -9.78 -4.30 -20.83
CA GLU A 238 -10.26 -5.32 -21.75
C GLU A 238 -9.07 -6.08 -22.30
N LEU A 239 -9.01 -7.37 -22.00
CA LEU A 239 -7.97 -8.25 -22.46
C LEU A 239 -8.55 -9.48 -23.14
N GLN A 240 -7.82 -9.97 -24.12
CA GLN A 240 -8.08 -11.22 -24.79
C GLN A 240 -6.95 -12.18 -24.47
N VAL A 241 -7.28 -13.30 -23.81
CA VAL A 241 -6.33 -14.40 -23.61
C VAL A 241 -6.77 -15.54 -24.51
N ASN A 242 -5.94 -15.88 -25.49
CA ASN A 242 -6.29 -16.75 -26.62
C ASN A 242 -7.56 -16.29 -27.36
N LYS A 243 -8.71 -16.91 -27.04
CA LYS A 243 -10.03 -16.66 -27.65
C LYS A 243 -11.05 -16.10 -26.65
N SER A 244 -10.71 -16.05 -25.36
CA SER A 244 -11.62 -15.57 -24.33
C SER A 244 -11.40 -14.08 -24.12
N HIS A 245 -12.48 -13.31 -24.23
CA HIS A 245 -12.51 -11.90 -23.85
C HIS A 245 -12.84 -11.79 -22.37
N LEU A 246 -12.01 -11.06 -21.63
CA LEU A 246 -12.14 -10.85 -20.19
C LEU A 246 -11.99 -9.36 -19.91
N ASN A 247 -12.76 -8.87 -18.95
CA ASN A 247 -12.70 -7.49 -18.50
C ASN A 247 -12.24 -7.48 -17.04
N LEU A 248 -11.07 -6.88 -16.79
CA LEU A 248 -10.57 -6.64 -15.44
C LEU A 248 -11.06 -5.29 -14.96
N LYS A 249 -11.72 -5.30 -13.80
CA LYS A 249 -12.19 -4.07 -13.13
C LYS A 249 -11.29 -3.85 -11.93
N LEU A 250 -10.42 -2.85 -12.04
CA LEU A 250 -9.40 -2.52 -11.06
C LEU A 250 -9.69 -1.12 -10.47
N ASP A 251 -9.56 -0.97 -9.17
CA ASP A 251 -9.60 0.30 -8.47
C ASP A 251 -8.28 1.06 -8.72
N GLY A 252 -8.37 2.35 -9.00
CA GLY A 252 -7.20 3.22 -9.18
C GLY A 252 -6.53 3.64 -7.87
N ALA A 253 -7.03 3.15 -6.73
CA ALA A 253 -6.44 3.40 -5.43
C ALA A 253 -4.98 2.91 -5.37
N LYS A 254 -4.09 3.74 -4.82
CA LYS A 254 -2.68 3.37 -4.63
C LYS A 254 -2.58 2.11 -3.75
N PRO A 255 -1.70 1.16 -4.10
CA PRO A 255 -1.55 -0.08 -3.36
C PRO A 255 -1.06 0.20 -1.92
N PHE A 256 -1.67 -0.46 -0.93
CA PHE A 256 -1.21 -0.41 0.45
C PHE A 256 -0.04 -1.38 0.68
N PHE A 257 0.76 -1.11 1.74
CA PHE A 257 1.75 -2.04 2.30
C PHE A 257 2.96 -2.41 1.40
N ASN A 258 3.60 -1.45 0.72
CA ASN A 258 4.81 -1.75 -0.08
C ASN A 258 4.55 -2.83 -1.16
N ASN A 259 3.45 -2.63 -1.88
CA ASN A 259 3.06 -3.35 -3.08
C ASN A 259 3.07 -2.37 -4.26
N HIS A 260 3.07 -2.89 -5.49
CA HIS A 260 2.89 -2.09 -6.69
C HIS A 260 1.46 -2.26 -7.24
N SER A 261 1.06 -1.41 -8.20
CA SER A 261 -0.23 -1.55 -8.89
C SER A 261 -0.23 -2.80 -9.76
N PHE A 262 -1.40 -3.38 -10.03
CA PHE A 262 -1.52 -4.53 -10.94
C PHE A 262 -0.84 -4.25 -12.28
N PHE A 263 0.10 -5.10 -12.70
CA PHE A 263 0.84 -4.91 -13.94
C PHE A 263 0.60 -6.04 -14.93
N LEU A 264 0.28 -5.69 -16.18
CA LEU A 264 0.27 -6.60 -17.33
C LEU A 264 0.87 -5.91 -18.56
N ALA A 265 1.71 -6.63 -19.29
CA ALA A 265 2.20 -6.21 -20.60
C ALA A 265 1.56 -7.01 -21.73
N GLN A 266 1.50 -6.40 -22.92
CA GLN A 266 1.15 -7.11 -24.15
C GLN A 266 2.07 -8.31 -24.37
N GLY A 267 1.49 -9.48 -24.65
CA GLY A 267 2.22 -10.69 -24.95
C GLY A 267 2.57 -11.56 -23.74
N ASP A 268 2.34 -11.09 -22.51
CA ASP A 268 2.59 -11.86 -21.29
C ASP A 268 1.82 -13.18 -21.30
N GLU A 269 2.48 -14.28 -20.93
CA GLU A 269 1.83 -15.57 -20.73
C GLU A 269 1.20 -15.61 -19.34
N VAL A 270 -0.13 -15.73 -19.27
CA VAL A 270 -0.87 -15.64 -18.01
C VAL A 270 -1.85 -16.79 -17.81
N GLU A 271 -2.20 -17.05 -16.54
CA GLU A 271 -3.39 -17.82 -16.16
C GLU A 271 -4.40 -16.91 -15.48
N VAL A 272 -5.60 -16.84 -16.05
CA VAL A 272 -6.70 -16.05 -15.50
C VAL A 272 -7.75 -16.97 -14.89
N TYR A 273 -8.04 -16.74 -13.62
CA TYR A 273 -9.05 -17.46 -12.85
C TYR A 273 -10.34 -16.65 -12.83
N HIS A 274 -11.42 -17.21 -13.38
CA HIS A 274 -12.69 -16.51 -13.52
C HIS A 274 -13.88 -17.44 -13.29
N SER A 275 -15.03 -16.87 -12.94
CA SER A 275 -16.27 -17.63 -12.80
C SER A 275 -17.48 -16.74 -13.08
N LYS A 276 -18.56 -17.37 -13.56
CA LYS A 276 -19.84 -16.70 -13.82
C LYS A 276 -20.68 -16.74 -12.55
N LEU A 277 -20.85 -15.59 -11.89
CA LEU A 277 -21.54 -15.51 -10.59
C LEU A 277 -23.07 -15.63 -10.71
N ALA A 278 -23.65 -15.16 -11.81
CA ALA A 278 -25.08 -15.25 -12.10
C ALA A 278 -25.31 -15.52 -13.58
N GLU A 279 -26.34 -16.30 -13.93
CA GLU A 279 -26.66 -16.64 -15.33
C GLU A 279 -26.94 -15.39 -16.19
N ASN A 280 -27.52 -14.35 -15.57
CA ASN A 280 -27.88 -13.08 -16.20
C ASN A 280 -26.74 -12.04 -16.27
N GLN A 281 -25.55 -12.34 -15.75
CA GLN A 281 -24.39 -11.46 -15.93
C GLN A 281 -23.70 -11.79 -17.26
N PRO A 282 -23.47 -10.79 -18.14
CA PRO A 282 -22.85 -11.03 -19.44
C PRO A 282 -21.37 -11.40 -19.32
N ASP A 283 -20.67 -10.82 -18.33
CA ASP A 283 -19.23 -10.96 -18.20
C ASP A 283 -18.83 -11.95 -17.09
N ASN A 284 -17.77 -12.71 -17.35
CA ASN A 284 -17.11 -13.50 -16.32
C ASN A 284 -16.41 -12.59 -15.32
N VAL A 285 -16.57 -12.88 -14.03
CA VAL A 285 -15.85 -12.16 -12.99
C VAL A 285 -14.48 -12.79 -12.84
N VAL A 286 -13.43 -11.99 -13.02
CA VAL A 286 -12.05 -12.40 -12.80
C VAL A 286 -11.71 -12.27 -11.32
N PHE A 287 -11.17 -13.35 -10.73
CA PHE A 287 -10.79 -13.44 -9.32
C PHE A 287 -9.28 -13.33 -9.11
N GLY A 288 -8.49 -13.64 -10.14
CA GLY A 288 -7.05 -13.50 -10.05
C GLY A 288 -6.31 -13.87 -11.32
N VAL A 289 -5.06 -13.46 -11.37
CA VAL A 289 -4.16 -13.60 -12.52
C VAL A 289 -2.80 -14.06 -12.01
N PHE A 290 -2.24 -15.09 -12.64
CA PHE A 290 -0.85 -15.48 -12.50
C PHE A 290 -0.10 -15.10 -13.77
N ASN A 291 1.04 -14.42 -13.64
CA ASN A 291 1.86 -14.04 -14.78
C ASN A 291 3.17 -14.84 -14.77
N TYR A 292 3.40 -15.61 -15.84
CA TYR A 292 4.59 -16.46 -15.96
C TYR A 292 5.87 -15.68 -16.25
N GLN A 293 5.74 -14.48 -16.82
CA GLN A 293 6.90 -13.70 -17.23
C GLN A 293 7.66 -13.11 -16.03
N ASP A 294 6.94 -12.68 -15.00
CA ASP A 294 7.50 -12.12 -13.75
C ASP A 294 7.29 -13.03 -12.53
N ASN A 295 6.56 -14.14 -12.67
CA ASN A 295 6.15 -15.05 -11.59
C ASN A 295 5.32 -14.38 -10.49
N LEU A 296 4.61 -13.30 -10.83
CA LEU A 296 3.74 -12.59 -9.91
C LEU A 296 2.31 -13.10 -9.97
N ALA A 297 1.64 -12.97 -8.83
CA ALA A 297 0.27 -13.43 -8.66
C ALA A 297 -0.58 -12.33 -8.03
N TYR A 298 -1.75 -12.10 -8.62
CA TYR A 298 -2.66 -11.05 -8.24
C TYR A 298 -4.04 -11.64 -7.96
N THR A 299 -4.63 -11.34 -6.81
CA THR A 299 -6.06 -11.55 -6.56
C THR A 299 -6.80 -10.25 -6.80
N LEU A 300 -7.94 -10.34 -7.47
CA LEU A 300 -8.82 -9.21 -7.76
C LEU A 300 -10.01 -9.29 -6.82
N SER A 301 -10.07 -8.36 -5.87
CA SER A 301 -11.17 -8.28 -4.92
C SER A 301 -12.33 -7.45 -5.48
N ALA A 302 -13.52 -7.60 -4.90
CA ALA A 302 -14.65 -6.78 -5.29
C ALA A 302 -14.48 -5.34 -4.78
N ARG A 303 -15.11 -4.37 -5.47
CA ARG A 303 -15.27 -3.02 -4.93
C ARG A 303 -15.86 -3.05 -3.51
N ASN A 304 -15.29 -2.23 -2.62
CA ASN A 304 -15.62 -2.13 -1.19
C ASN A 304 -15.33 -3.39 -0.36
N MET A 305 -14.65 -4.38 -0.94
CA MET A 305 -14.20 -5.53 -0.19
C MET A 305 -12.90 -5.18 0.51
N ALA A 306 -12.88 -5.36 1.83
CA ALA A 306 -11.65 -5.19 2.55
C ALA A 306 -10.70 -6.35 2.20
N GLN A 307 -9.45 -6.00 1.93
CA GLN A 307 -8.35 -6.95 1.78
C GLN A 307 -8.29 -7.78 3.05
N GLU A 308 -8.23 -9.10 2.96
CA GLU A 308 -8.35 -9.98 4.14
C GLU A 308 -7.25 -9.64 5.15
N ARG A 309 -6.00 -9.61 4.66
CA ARG A 309 -4.84 -9.26 5.48
C ARG A 309 -4.89 -7.84 6.02
N GLY A 310 -5.28 -6.88 5.16
CA GLY A 310 -5.36 -5.47 5.52
C GLY A 310 -6.45 -5.18 6.56
N LEU A 311 -7.58 -5.88 6.47
CA LEU A 311 -8.70 -5.76 7.41
C LEU A 311 -8.30 -6.28 8.78
N TYR A 312 -7.77 -7.50 8.88
CA TYR A 312 -7.38 -8.05 10.19
C TYR A 312 -6.30 -7.20 10.85
N LEU A 313 -5.28 -6.78 10.09
CA LEU A 313 -4.24 -5.89 10.62
C LEU A 313 -4.84 -4.54 11.07
N GLY A 314 -5.75 -3.97 10.27
CA GLY A 314 -6.44 -2.73 10.58
C GLY A 314 -7.31 -2.83 11.84
N LEU A 315 -8.05 -3.92 12.01
CA LEU A 315 -8.85 -4.19 13.21
C LEU A 315 -7.97 -4.23 14.46
N TRP A 316 -6.80 -4.89 14.40
CA TRP A 316 -5.83 -4.90 15.50
C TRP A 316 -5.31 -3.50 15.82
N TRP A 317 -4.96 -2.70 14.80
CA TRP A 317 -4.51 -1.32 14.99
C TRP A 317 -5.60 -0.42 15.59
N ILE A 318 -6.83 -0.48 15.07
CA ILE A 318 -7.96 0.30 15.58
C ILE A 318 -8.23 -0.06 17.04
N THR A 319 -8.27 -1.36 17.35
CA THR A 319 -8.46 -1.84 18.73
C THR A 319 -7.35 -1.33 19.64
N GLY A 320 -6.09 -1.41 19.20
CA GLY A 320 -4.95 -0.91 19.95
C GLY A 320 -4.99 0.60 20.19
N ILE A 321 -5.38 1.39 19.17
CA ILE A 321 -5.50 2.85 19.27
C ILE A 321 -6.63 3.25 20.23
N ILE A 322 -7.80 2.61 20.11
CA ILE A 322 -8.93 2.88 21.01
C ILE A 322 -8.55 2.55 22.45
N LEU A 323 -7.90 1.40 22.68
CA LEU A 323 -7.45 1.00 24.01
C LEU A 323 -6.43 2.00 24.59
N ALA A 324 -5.46 2.43 23.78
CA ALA A 324 -4.47 3.42 24.19
C ALA A 324 -5.10 4.78 24.49
N LEU A 325 -6.10 5.20 23.72
CA LEU A 325 -6.81 6.46 23.92
C LEU A 325 -7.66 6.42 25.20
N LEU A 326 -8.37 5.31 25.45
CA LEU A 326 -9.09 5.10 26.71
C LEU A 326 -8.13 5.15 27.89
N LEU A 327 -7.01 4.42 27.84
CA LEU A 327 -5.98 4.47 28.89
C LEU A 327 -5.44 5.89 29.11
N ALA A 328 -5.24 6.66 28.05
CA ALA A 328 -4.75 8.05 28.15
C ALA A 328 -5.78 8.99 28.77
N VAL A 329 -7.05 8.88 28.38
CA VAL A 329 -8.14 9.71 28.93
C VAL A 329 -8.38 9.40 30.40
N PHE A 330 -8.50 8.11 30.75
CA PHE A 330 -8.69 7.71 32.14
C PHE A 330 -7.47 8.05 33.00
N GLY A 331 -6.26 7.77 32.50
CA GLY A 331 -5.03 8.19 33.19
C GLY A 331 -4.96 9.70 33.41
N ALA A 332 -5.39 10.52 32.44
CA ALA A 332 -5.44 11.97 32.59
C ALA A 332 -6.47 12.41 33.65
N ILE A 333 -7.66 11.80 33.66
CA ILE A 333 -8.70 12.07 34.67
C ILE A 333 -8.18 11.71 36.07
N SER A 334 -7.58 10.53 36.25
CA SER A 334 -7.03 10.12 37.56
C SER A 334 -5.91 11.06 38.01
N ILE A 335 -5.03 11.50 37.10
CA ILE A 335 -3.97 12.48 37.41
C ILE A 335 -4.58 13.83 37.83
N MET A 336 -5.60 14.32 37.11
CA MET A 336 -6.29 15.56 37.46
C MET A 336 -6.94 15.48 38.85
N GLU A 337 -7.60 14.37 39.14
CA GLU A 337 -8.26 14.16 40.43
C GLU A 337 -7.25 14.12 41.59
N ILE A 338 -6.09 13.48 41.40
CA ILE A 338 -5.00 13.46 42.38
C ILE A 338 -4.42 14.86 42.56
N GLN A 339 -4.28 15.63 41.49
CA GLN A 339 -3.81 17.00 41.55
C GLN A 339 -4.80 17.90 42.32
N ASP A 340 -6.10 17.72 42.13
CA ASP A 340 -7.15 18.41 42.88
C ASP A 340 -7.14 18.03 44.38
N ARG A 341 -6.74 16.79 44.71
CA ARG A 341 -6.58 16.29 46.08
C ARG A 341 -5.26 16.70 46.77
N GLY A 342 -4.40 17.47 46.09
CA GLY A 342 -3.14 17.98 46.65
C GLY A 342 -1.88 17.30 46.14
N GLY A 343 -1.96 16.48 45.09
CA GLY A 343 -0.81 15.98 44.33
C GLY A 343 -0.05 14.81 44.96
N HIS A 344 -0.64 14.13 45.94
CA HIS A 344 -0.04 12.97 46.58
C HIS A 344 -0.66 11.68 46.07
N TRP A 345 0.14 10.89 45.35
CA TRP A 345 -0.24 9.57 44.86
C TRP A 345 0.00 8.54 45.96
N ASP A 346 -1.03 7.83 46.39
CA ASP A 346 -0.92 6.78 47.42
C ASP A 346 -1.36 5.39 46.92
N SER A 347 -1.28 4.40 47.82
CA SER A 347 -1.65 3.01 47.53
C SER A 347 -3.16 2.82 47.28
N TRP A 348 -4.00 3.71 47.82
CA TRP A 348 -5.45 3.67 47.66
C TRP A 348 -5.86 4.23 46.29
N ASP A 349 -5.13 5.20 45.76
CA ASP A 349 -5.31 5.67 44.38
C ASP A 349 -5.04 4.54 43.37
N TRP A 350 -4.03 3.69 43.62
CA TRP A 350 -3.80 2.49 42.81
C TRP A 350 -4.96 1.49 42.89
N LEU A 351 -5.53 1.28 44.08
CA LEU A 351 -6.68 0.41 44.27
C LEU A 351 -7.94 0.98 43.60
N TYR A 352 -8.16 2.28 43.69
CA TYR A 352 -9.30 2.95 43.06
C TYR A 352 -9.24 2.87 41.52
N LEU A 353 -8.05 3.07 40.96
CA LEU A 353 -7.80 2.94 39.51
C LEU A 353 -7.98 1.48 39.06
N LEU A 354 -7.58 0.51 39.88
CA LEU A 354 -7.82 -0.92 39.62
C LEU A 354 -9.30 -1.32 39.75
N ASP A 355 -10.05 -0.75 40.70
CA ASP A 355 -11.43 -1.12 40.97
C ASP A 355 -12.43 -0.41 40.05
N ASN A 356 -12.23 0.85 39.68
CA ASN A 356 -13.21 1.60 38.89
C ASN A 356 -12.78 1.78 37.43
N ASP A 357 -11.58 2.30 37.22
CA ASP A 357 -11.10 2.64 35.86
C ASP A 357 -10.78 1.36 35.07
N LEU A 358 -10.17 0.35 35.71
CA LEU A 358 -9.87 -0.92 35.05
C LEU A 358 -11.14 -1.72 34.69
N ILE A 359 -12.19 -1.67 35.51
CA ILE A 359 -13.47 -2.30 35.19
C ILE A 359 -14.11 -1.64 33.97
N PHE A 360 -14.11 -0.31 33.91
CA PHE A 360 -14.63 0.43 32.77
C PHE A 360 -13.80 0.19 31.50
N ILE A 361 -12.47 0.21 31.61
CA ILE A 361 -11.57 -0.15 30.50
C ILE A 361 -11.83 -1.58 30.05
N GLY A 362 -12.00 -2.53 30.98
CA GLY A 362 -12.34 -3.92 30.68
C GLY A 362 -13.68 -4.04 29.94
N PHE A 363 -14.69 -3.30 30.37
CA PHE A 363 -15.99 -3.24 29.72
C PHE A 363 -15.91 -2.64 28.30
N ALA A 364 -15.29 -1.47 28.13
CA ALA A 364 -15.10 -0.84 26.83
C ALA A 364 -14.23 -1.71 25.88
N SER A 365 -13.23 -2.39 26.43
CA SER A 365 -12.40 -3.37 25.69
C SER A 365 -13.24 -4.55 25.23
N SER A 366 -14.13 -5.07 26.08
CA SER A 366 -15.01 -6.19 25.73
C SER A 366 -15.97 -5.84 24.59
N ILE A 367 -16.52 -4.62 24.57
CA ILE A 367 -17.38 -4.13 23.47
C ILE A 367 -16.56 -4.04 22.18
N THR A 368 -15.38 -3.43 22.24
CA THR A 368 -14.52 -3.24 21.06
C THR A 368 -14.07 -4.58 20.47
N LEU A 369 -13.64 -5.51 21.33
CA LEU A 369 -13.28 -6.88 20.94
C LEU A 369 -14.50 -7.65 20.41
N GLY A 370 -15.68 -7.48 21.00
CA GLY A 370 -16.94 -8.06 20.54
C GLY A 370 -17.30 -7.60 19.12
N ILE A 371 -17.19 -6.30 18.84
CA ILE A 371 -17.40 -5.75 17.49
C ILE A 371 -16.37 -6.34 16.50
N CYS A 372 -15.08 -6.38 16.87
CA CYS A 372 -14.04 -6.96 16.04
C CYS A 372 -14.28 -8.45 15.75
N PHE A 373 -14.74 -9.20 16.76
CA PHE A 373 -15.13 -10.60 16.59
C PHE A 373 -16.30 -10.75 15.64
N LEU A 374 -17.36 -9.92 15.76
CA LEU A 374 -18.50 -9.97 14.84
C LEU A 374 -18.10 -9.63 13.41
N ILE A 375 -17.20 -8.66 13.20
CA ILE A 375 -16.65 -8.34 11.88
C ILE A 375 -15.86 -9.54 11.32
N ALA A 376 -14.98 -10.12 12.13
CA ALA A 376 -14.18 -11.29 11.74
C ALA A 376 -15.07 -12.50 11.41
N LEU A 377 -16.11 -12.75 12.20
CA LEU A 377 -17.09 -13.80 11.99
C LEU A 377 -17.89 -13.58 10.71
N GLY A 378 -18.34 -12.34 10.46
CA GLY A 378 -19.04 -11.98 9.23
C GLY A 378 -18.19 -12.20 7.97
N MET A 379 -16.90 -11.88 8.04
CA MET A 379 -15.94 -12.14 6.96
C MET A 379 -15.72 -13.65 6.76
N ALA A 380 -15.51 -14.41 7.84
CA ALA A 380 -15.36 -15.87 7.76
C ALA A 380 -16.61 -16.54 7.16
N ALA A 381 -17.80 -16.12 7.61
CA ALA A 381 -19.07 -16.58 7.04
C ALA A 381 -19.20 -16.21 5.56
N TYR A 382 -18.79 -15.00 5.17
CA TYR A 382 -18.78 -14.59 3.78
C TYR A 382 -17.87 -15.51 2.93
N TYR A 383 -16.63 -15.75 3.35
CA TYR A 383 -15.71 -16.62 2.58
C TYR A 383 -16.19 -18.07 2.52
N GLN A 384 -16.91 -18.55 3.53
CA GLN A 384 -17.42 -19.91 3.58
C GLN A 384 -18.71 -20.11 2.77
N PHE A 385 -19.66 -19.17 2.86
CA PHE A 385 -21.01 -19.34 2.34
C PHE A 385 -21.27 -18.59 1.02
N SER A 386 -20.56 -17.50 0.74
CA SER A 386 -20.72 -16.77 -0.52
C SER A 386 -20.02 -17.49 -1.67
N LYS A 387 -20.69 -17.63 -2.82
CA LYS A 387 -20.06 -18.13 -4.06
C LYS A 387 -18.82 -17.29 -4.43
N ARG A 388 -18.94 -15.96 -4.32
CA ARG A 388 -17.86 -15.02 -4.63
C ARG A 388 -16.72 -15.10 -3.61
N GLY A 389 -17.05 -15.21 -2.32
CA GLY A 389 -16.06 -15.35 -1.26
C GLY A 389 -15.27 -16.64 -1.37
N ARG A 390 -15.94 -17.76 -1.56
CA ARG A 390 -15.29 -19.05 -1.82
C ARG A 390 -14.38 -18.99 -3.04
N ALA A 391 -14.87 -18.46 -4.16
CA ALA A 391 -14.08 -18.31 -5.38
C ALA A 391 -12.81 -17.49 -5.14
N TYR A 392 -12.91 -16.35 -4.44
CA TYR A 392 -11.76 -15.53 -4.07
C TYR A 392 -10.75 -16.29 -3.20
N TYR A 393 -11.20 -16.95 -2.13
CA TYR A 393 -10.35 -17.72 -1.23
C TYR A 393 -9.66 -18.89 -1.94
N GLN A 394 -10.40 -19.61 -2.80
CA GLN A 394 -9.84 -20.67 -3.64
C GLN A 394 -8.76 -20.13 -4.58
N THR A 395 -9.02 -19.00 -5.27
CA THR A 395 -8.03 -18.37 -6.16
C THR A 395 -6.78 -17.96 -5.40
N GLN A 396 -6.89 -17.38 -4.20
CA GLN A 396 -5.74 -17.00 -3.40
C GLN A 396 -4.87 -18.20 -3.02
N ALA A 397 -5.48 -19.32 -2.63
CA ALA A 397 -4.77 -20.56 -2.33
C ALA A 397 -4.07 -21.16 -3.57
N ILE A 398 -4.75 -21.18 -4.72
CA ILE A 398 -4.20 -21.66 -5.99
C ILE A 398 -2.98 -20.82 -6.40
N LEU A 399 -3.14 -19.50 -6.41
CA LEU A 399 -2.08 -18.55 -6.80
C LEU A 399 -0.86 -18.62 -5.88
N SER A 400 -1.07 -18.74 -4.56
CA SER A 400 0.01 -18.96 -3.59
C SER A 400 0.76 -20.25 -3.89
N THR A 401 0.04 -21.32 -4.25
CA THR A 401 0.62 -22.61 -4.61
C THR A 401 1.42 -22.54 -5.91
N LEU A 402 0.89 -21.89 -6.95
CA LEU A 402 1.60 -21.69 -8.22
C LEU A 402 2.92 -20.94 -8.03
N ARG A 403 2.92 -19.86 -7.22
CA ARG A 403 4.16 -19.15 -6.91
C ARG A 403 5.21 -20.03 -6.23
N ARG A 404 4.78 -20.85 -5.26
CA ARG A 404 5.67 -21.80 -4.58
C ARG A 404 6.23 -22.86 -5.55
N GLN A 405 5.43 -23.33 -6.50
CA GLN A 405 5.88 -24.26 -7.55
C GLN A 405 6.95 -23.64 -8.46
N GLN A 406 6.91 -22.32 -8.69
CA GLN A 406 7.94 -21.56 -9.41
C GLN A 406 9.15 -21.16 -8.54
N GLY A 407 9.27 -21.72 -7.32
CA GLY A 407 10.38 -21.42 -6.41
C GLY A 407 10.34 -20.02 -5.79
N LYS A 408 9.19 -19.33 -5.84
CA LYS A 408 8.97 -18.02 -5.21
C LYS A 408 8.27 -18.18 -3.85
N ASP A 409 8.16 -17.08 -3.10
CA ASP A 409 7.31 -17.08 -1.91
C ASP A 409 5.82 -17.21 -2.27
N GLY A 410 5.00 -17.71 -1.35
CA GLY A 410 3.55 -17.82 -1.55
C GLY A 410 2.81 -16.49 -1.42
N TYR A 411 3.48 -15.35 -1.65
CA TYR A 411 2.86 -14.05 -1.48
C TYR A 411 1.99 -13.69 -2.69
N VAL A 412 0.69 -13.54 -2.48
CA VAL A 412 -0.25 -13.11 -3.52
C VAL A 412 -0.63 -11.66 -3.27
N MET A 413 -0.53 -10.83 -4.30
CA MET A 413 -0.85 -9.42 -4.23
C MET A 413 -2.35 -9.20 -4.33
N GLU A 414 -2.94 -8.58 -3.30
CA GLU A 414 -4.36 -8.26 -3.31
C GLU A 414 -4.59 -6.90 -3.99
N VAL A 415 -5.25 -6.91 -5.14
CA VAL A 415 -5.61 -5.73 -5.92
C VAL A 415 -7.11 -5.47 -5.74
N ARG A 416 -7.50 -4.20 -5.65
CA ARG A 416 -8.90 -3.77 -5.52
C ARG A 416 -9.51 -3.42 -6.85
#